data_AF-A0A1S8BJK8-F1
#
_entry.id   AF-A0A1S8BJK8-F1
#
_cell.length_a   1.000
_cell.length_b   1.000
_cell.length_c   1.000
_cell.angle_alpha   90.00
_cell.angle_beta   90.00
_cell.angle_gamma   90.00
#
_symmetry.space_group_name_H-M   'P 1'
#
loop_
_entity.id
_entity.type
_entity.pdbx_description
1 polymer ?
#
loop_
_entity_poly.entity_id
_entity_poly.type
_entity_poly.pdbx_seq_one_letter_code
_entity_poly.pdbx_strand_id
1 'polypeptide(L)'
;RVVFALLIINKAGGLVFTREFHQGLNPLRSNDMLMLAGTFHGVHAITRSLTPAAVLPAALPASSNTAPSLRPQPSGLEVLETAKFRLQCFQTLTGTKFLLFTEPGQPNIDSIIRKIYELYADFVTKNPFYTVEMPIRCEKFDRGLDAFVRSRA
;
A
#
# COMPACT_ATOMS: atom_id res chain seq x y z
N ARG A 1 9.63 -15.39 -10.51
CA ARG A 1 9.64 -14.41 -9.41
C ARG A 1 8.72 -13.29 -9.80
N VAL A 2 7.45 -13.44 -9.48
CA VAL A 2 6.38 -12.72 -10.17
C VAL A 2 5.74 -11.67 -9.27
N VAL A 3 5.54 -10.47 -9.80
CA VAL A 3 4.59 -9.49 -9.26
C VAL A 3 3.24 -9.74 -9.91
N PHE A 4 2.21 -10.06 -9.13
CA PHE A 4 0.89 -10.39 -9.64
C PHE A 4 0.05 -9.15 -9.88
N ALA A 5 -0.10 -8.29 -8.88
CA ALA A 5 -0.98 -7.12 -8.94
C ALA A 5 -0.55 -6.02 -7.96
N LEU A 6 -0.92 -4.79 -8.27
CA LEU A 6 -0.82 -3.62 -7.40
C LEU A 6 -2.21 -3.03 -7.17
N LEU A 7 -2.54 -2.80 -5.90
CA LEU A 7 -3.72 -2.04 -5.49
C LEU A 7 -3.25 -0.78 -4.74
N ILE A 8 -3.92 0.35 -4.97
CA ILE A 8 -3.71 1.57 -4.18
C ILE A 8 -5.02 1.91 -3.50
N ILE A 9 -4.96 1.98 -2.17
CA ILE A 9 -6.09 2.34 -1.31
C ILE A 9 -5.83 3.74 -0.75
N ASN A 10 -6.83 4.59 -0.85
CA ASN A 10 -6.76 5.95 -0.36
C ASN A 10 -6.79 6.01 1.19
N LYS A 11 -6.72 7.22 1.76
CA LYS A 11 -6.69 7.38 3.21
C LYS A 11 -8.00 6.91 3.86
N ALA A 12 -9.12 7.08 3.17
CA ALA A 12 -10.46 6.68 3.62
C ALA A 12 -10.75 5.18 3.46
N GLY A 13 -9.84 4.38 2.90
CA GLY A 13 -10.05 2.93 2.70
C GLY A 13 -10.71 2.55 1.38
N GLY A 14 -10.92 3.51 0.47
CA GLY A 14 -11.43 3.26 -0.88
C GLY A 14 -10.32 2.84 -1.84
N LEU A 15 -10.61 1.86 -2.71
CA LEU A 15 -9.72 1.49 -3.81
C LEU A 15 -9.71 2.60 -4.86
N VAL A 16 -8.54 3.17 -5.13
CA VAL A 16 -8.38 4.21 -6.17
C VAL A 16 -7.61 3.73 -7.38
N PHE A 17 -6.92 2.59 -7.29
CA PHE A 17 -6.21 2.02 -8.43
C PHE A 17 -6.04 0.51 -8.27
N THR A 18 -6.13 -0.19 -9.41
CA THR A 18 -5.77 -1.59 -9.52
C THR A 18 -5.06 -1.83 -10.84
N ARG A 19 -3.99 -2.62 -10.81
CA ARG A 19 -3.27 -3.07 -12.01
C ARG A 19 -2.82 -4.50 -11.82
N GLU A 20 -3.15 -5.35 -12.77
CA GLU A 20 -2.67 -6.73 -12.84
C GLU A 20 -1.48 -6.80 -13.80
N PHE A 21 -0.42 -7.47 -13.39
CA PHE A 21 0.81 -7.64 -14.18
C PHE A 21 1.00 -9.08 -14.66
N HIS A 22 0.38 -10.06 -14.00
CA HIS A 22 0.51 -11.47 -14.33
C HIS A 22 -0.77 -12.25 -14.03
N GLN A 23 -1.13 -13.21 -14.88
CA GLN A 23 -2.34 -14.05 -14.77
C GLN A 23 -2.21 -15.17 -13.72
N GLY A 24 -1.34 -15.02 -12.72
CA GLY A 24 -1.08 -16.06 -11.71
C GLY A 24 -2.16 -16.14 -10.62
N LEU A 25 -3.01 -15.13 -10.55
CA LEU A 25 -4.15 -15.06 -9.64
C LEU A 25 -5.44 -15.07 -10.45
N ASN A 26 -6.50 -15.62 -9.86
CA ASN A 26 -7.83 -15.55 -10.47
C ASN A 26 -8.33 -14.10 -10.43
N PRO A 27 -8.70 -13.48 -11.57
CA PRO A 27 -9.15 -12.11 -11.59
C PRO A 27 -10.44 -11.96 -10.77
N LEU A 28 -10.49 -10.90 -9.97
CA LEU A 28 -11.65 -10.53 -9.18
C LEU A 28 -12.50 -9.50 -9.94
N ARG A 29 -13.81 -9.51 -9.72
CA ARG A 29 -14.69 -8.46 -10.27
C ARG A 29 -14.43 -7.14 -9.54
N SER A 30 -14.77 -6.02 -10.17
CA SER A 30 -14.55 -4.69 -9.61
C SER A 30 -15.15 -4.51 -8.20
N ASN A 31 -16.33 -5.07 -7.94
CA ASN A 31 -16.98 -4.99 -6.62
C ASN A 31 -16.22 -5.78 -5.55
N ASP A 32 -15.70 -6.95 -5.91
CA ASP A 32 -14.93 -7.80 -4.98
C ASP A 32 -13.60 -7.13 -4.64
N MET A 33 -12.98 -6.43 -5.60
CA MET A 33 -11.78 -5.63 -5.37
C MET A 33 -12.03 -4.44 -4.44
N LEU A 34 -13.17 -3.76 -4.60
CA LEU A 34 -13.59 -2.69 -3.68
C LEU A 34 -13.80 -3.23 -2.26
N MET A 35 -14.46 -4.37 -2.13
CA MET A 35 -14.68 -5.04 -0.84
C MET A 35 -13.35 -5.50 -0.22
N LEU A 36 -12.43 -6.05 -1.01
CA LEU A 36 -11.09 -6.45 -0.57
C LEU A 36 -10.32 -5.25 -0.02
N ALA A 37 -10.35 -4.12 -0.71
CA ALA A 37 -9.69 -2.90 -0.26
C ALA A 37 -10.26 -2.38 1.07
N GLY A 38 -11.58 -2.29 1.19
CA GLY A 38 -12.24 -1.88 2.42
C GLY A 38 -11.96 -2.84 3.59
N THR A 39 -11.97 -4.14 3.32
CA THR A 39 -11.65 -5.18 4.31
C THR A 39 -10.21 -5.05 4.78
N PHE A 40 -9.25 -4.92 3.84
CA PHE A 40 -7.85 -4.71 4.18
C PHE A 40 -7.67 -3.45 5.03
N HIS A 41 -8.34 -2.35 4.68
CA HIS A 41 -8.27 -1.10 5.44
C HIS A 41 -8.72 -1.29 6.90
N GLY A 42 -9.83 -2.01 7.11
CA GLY A 42 -10.32 -2.36 8.44
C GLY A 42 -9.34 -3.25 9.21
N VAL A 43 -8.84 -4.31 8.59
CA VAL A 43 -7.84 -5.22 9.19
C VAL A 43 -6.55 -4.47 9.56
N HIS A 44 -6.09 -3.57 8.70
CA HIS A 44 -4.92 -2.73 8.95
C HIS A 44 -5.13 -1.80 10.17
N ALA A 45 -6.33 -1.27 10.38
CA ALA A 45 -6.66 -0.50 11.59
C ALA A 45 -6.74 -1.37 12.85
N ILE A 46 -7.35 -2.56 12.76
CA ILE A 46 -7.48 -3.50 13.89
C ILE A 46 -6.10 -3.96 14.36
N THR A 47 -5.24 -4.39 13.43
CA THR A 47 -3.86 -4.83 13.73
C THR A 47 -3.04 -3.75 14.43
N ARG A 48 -3.22 -2.48 14.06
CA ARG A 48 -2.63 -1.34 14.78
C ARG A 48 -3.10 -1.28 16.23
N SER A 49 -4.40 -1.46 16.49
CA SER A 49 -4.96 -1.45 17.85
C SER A 49 -4.59 -2.68 18.69
N LEU A 50 -4.30 -3.80 18.04
CA LEU A 50 -3.84 -5.04 18.69
C LEU A 50 -2.34 -5.02 19.04
N THR A 51 -1.59 -4.02 18.58
CA THR A 51 -0.14 -3.97 18.80
C THR A 51 0.17 -3.89 20.31
N PRO A 52 0.92 -4.85 20.88
CA PRO A 52 1.18 -4.86 22.32
C PRO A 52 1.98 -3.63 22.75
N ALA A 53 1.58 -3.00 23.87
CA ALA A 53 2.24 -1.81 24.40
C ALA A 53 3.74 -2.04 24.71
N ALA A 54 4.13 -3.27 25.02
CA ALA A 54 5.51 -3.66 25.31
C ALA A 54 6.46 -3.54 24.10
N VAL A 55 5.92 -3.49 22.87
CA VAL A 55 6.71 -3.37 21.62
C VAL A 55 6.87 -1.90 21.21
N LEU A 56 6.14 -0.98 21.85
CA LEU A 56 6.27 0.44 21.57
C LEU A 56 7.57 0.97 22.21
N PRO A 57 8.35 1.79 21.49
CA PRO A 57 9.54 2.39 22.07
C PRO A 57 9.17 3.17 23.34
N ALA A 58 9.92 2.93 24.42
CA ALA A 58 9.69 3.56 25.71
C ALA A 58 9.53 5.08 25.51
N ALA A 59 8.41 5.62 26.00
CA ALA A 59 8.10 7.03 25.85
C ALA A 59 9.28 7.87 26.37
N LEU A 60 9.80 8.77 25.53
CA LEU A 60 10.67 9.85 26.01
C LEU A 60 9.93 10.57 27.14
N PRO A 61 10.62 11.00 28.22
CA PRO A 61 9.97 11.68 29.33
C PRO A 61 9.19 12.88 28.82
N ALA A 62 7.88 12.89 29.10
CA ALA A 62 6.96 13.91 28.62
C ALA A 62 7.36 15.27 29.21
N SER A 63 8.00 16.13 28.42
CA SER A 63 8.11 17.55 28.77
C SER A 63 6.70 18.14 28.66
N SER A 64 6.21 18.64 29.78
CA SER A 64 4.96 19.39 29.89
C SER A 64 4.85 20.45 28.79
N ASN A 65 3.71 20.43 28.11
CA ASN A 65 3.11 21.50 27.30
C ASN A 65 3.48 21.57 25.79
N THR A 66 2.43 21.41 24.97
CA THR A 66 2.22 22.01 23.62
C THR A 66 2.77 21.36 22.33
N ALA A 67 2.94 20.04 22.26
CA ALA A 67 3.04 19.37 20.95
C ALA A 67 2.15 18.13 20.88
N PRO A 68 1.43 17.88 19.76
CA PRO A 68 0.78 16.59 19.55
C PRO A 68 1.84 15.51 19.66
N SER A 69 1.66 14.64 20.65
CA SER A 69 2.55 13.55 21.01
C SER A 69 3.12 12.86 19.77
N LEU A 70 4.41 13.08 19.47
CA LEU A 70 5.22 12.39 18.45
C LEU A 70 5.47 10.91 18.81
N ARG A 71 4.51 10.26 19.47
CA ARG A 71 4.56 8.82 19.74
C ARG A 71 4.60 8.12 18.38
N PRO A 72 5.58 7.24 18.14
CA PRO A 72 5.54 6.32 17.02
C PRO A 72 4.23 5.53 17.11
N GLN A 73 3.29 5.85 16.24
CA GLN A 73 2.05 5.10 16.15
C GLN A 73 2.43 3.71 15.61
N PRO A 74 1.96 2.63 16.25
CA PRO A 74 2.24 1.28 15.76
C PRO A 74 1.83 1.16 14.29
N SER A 75 2.58 0.43 13.47
CA SER A 75 2.14 0.17 12.09
C SER A 75 0.97 -0.82 12.10
N GLY A 76 0.10 -0.73 11.09
CA GLY A 76 -0.93 -1.76 10.86
C GLY A 76 -0.35 -2.96 10.12
N LEU A 77 -1.22 -3.80 9.55
CA LEU A 77 -0.83 -4.95 8.74
C LEU A 77 0.13 -4.55 7.60
N GLU A 78 1.38 -5.01 7.67
CA GLU A 78 2.44 -4.76 6.67
C GLU A 78 2.66 -5.93 5.72
N VAL A 79 2.59 -7.17 6.23
CA VAL A 79 2.87 -8.38 5.44
C VAL A 79 1.82 -9.44 5.75
N LEU A 80 1.27 -10.03 4.69
CA LEU A 80 0.46 -11.24 4.76
C LEU A 80 1.02 -12.24 3.76
N GLU A 81 1.49 -13.39 4.25
CA GLU A 81 2.08 -14.42 3.42
C GLU A 81 1.25 -15.70 3.47
N THR A 82 1.09 -16.33 2.31
CA THR A 82 0.40 -17.61 2.14
C THR A 82 1.25 -18.52 1.28
N ALA A 83 0.86 -19.79 1.15
CA ALA A 83 1.53 -20.73 0.24
C ALA A 83 1.45 -20.33 -1.25
N LYS A 84 0.54 -19.42 -1.63
CA LYS A 84 0.29 -19.05 -3.04
C LYS A 84 0.79 -17.65 -3.40
N PHE A 85 0.69 -16.71 -2.46
CA PHE A 85 1.09 -15.33 -2.68
C PHE A 85 1.54 -14.67 -1.36
N ARG A 86 2.34 -13.63 -1.51
CA ARG A 86 2.68 -12.67 -0.47
C ARG A 86 2.09 -11.30 -0.82
N LEU A 87 1.37 -10.72 0.12
CA LEU A 87 0.85 -9.36 0.09
C LEU A 87 1.74 -8.47 0.96
N GLN A 88 2.34 -7.46 0.35
CA GLN A 88 3.09 -6.41 1.04
C GLN A 88 2.27 -5.12 1.05
N CYS A 89 2.11 -4.51 2.21
CA CYS A 89 1.48 -3.22 2.39
C CYS A 89 2.52 -2.16 2.77
N PHE A 90 2.58 -1.09 1.98
CA PHE A 90 3.31 0.13 2.30
C PHE A 90 2.33 1.28 2.50
N GLN A 91 2.25 1.81 3.72
CA GLN A 91 1.45 3.00 4.03
C GLN A 91 2.33 4.24 4.01
N THR A 92 1.94 5.26 3.24
CA THR A 92 2.61 6.56 3.22
C THR A 92 2.23 7.39 4.45
N LEU A 93 3.02 8.44 4.75
CA LEU A 93 2.68 9.42 5.80
C LEU A 93 1.34 10.15 5.55
N THR A 94 0.93 10.26 4.29
CA THR A 94 -0.37 10.84 3.91
C THR A 94 -1.54 9.86 4.13
N GLY A 95 -1.27 8.60 4.43
CA GLY A 95 -2.26 7.57 4.75
C GLY A 95 -2.67 6.66 3.59
N THR A 96 -2.19 6.93 2.38
CA THR A 96 -2.38 6.09 1.18
C THR A 96 -1.63 4.76 1.36
N LYS A 97 -2.25 3.65 0.97
CA LYS A 97 -1.68 2.30 1.13
C LYS A 97 -1.45 1.68 -0.24
N PHE A 98 -0.26 1.18 -0.45
CA PHE A 98 0.15 0.42 -1.63
C PHE A 98 0.18 -1.05 -1.24
N LEU A 99 -0.61 -1.86 -1.93
CA LEU A 99 -0.72 -3.29 -1.72
C LEU A 99 -0.15 -4.01 -2.92
N LEU A 100 0.99 -4.67 -2.74
CA LEU A 100 1.67 -5.41 -3.79
C LEU A 100 1.52 -6.90 -3.55
N PHE A 101 0.88 -7.59 -4.51
CA PHE A 101 0.75 -9.03 -4.54
C PHE A 101 1.90 -9.63 -5.33
N THR A 102 2.60 -10.59 -4.75
CA THR A 102 3.79 -11.22 -5.31
C THR A 102 3.79 -12.72 -5.02
N GLU A 103 4.65 -13.46 -5.71
CA GLU A 103 4.98 -14.85 -5.38
C GLU A 103 5.67 -14.93 -3.99
N PRO A 104 5.40 -15.98 -3.18
CA PRO A 104 6.14 -16.21 -1.94
C PRO A 104 7.65 -16.31 -2.23
N GLY A 105 8.46 -15.46 -1.59
CA GLY A 105 9.91 -15.40 -1.83
C GLY A 105 10.39 -14.43 -2.91
N GLN A 106 9.53 -13.52 -3.38
CA GLN A 106 9.96 -12.37 -4.18
C GLN A 106 10.97 -11.50 -3.38
N PRO A 107 12.17 -11.22 -3.91
CA PRO A 107 13.16 -10.38 -3.24
C PRO A 107 12.86 -8.90 -3.49
N ASN A 108 13.49 -8.02 -2.70
CA ASN A 108 13.51 -6.56 -2.94
C ASN A 108 12.13 -5.90 -3.05
N ILE A 109 11.10 -6.48 -2.42
CA ILE A 109 9.73 -5.97 -2.45
C ILE A 109 9.67 -4.53 -1.95
N ASP A 110 10.41 -4.21 -0.89
CA ASP A 110 10.46 -2.84 -0.34
C ASP A 110 11.06 -1.83 -1.33
N SER A 111 12.06 -2.21 -2.11
CA SER A 111 12.62 -1.35 -3.15
C SER A 111 11.64 -1.16 -4.31
N ILE A 112 10.94 -2.23 -4.70
CA ILE A 112 9.91 -2.19 -5.75
C ILE A 112 8.78 -1.25 -5.34
N ILE A 113 8.24 -1.41 -4.12
CA ILE A 113 7.08 -0.62 -3.67
C ILE A 113 7.45 0.85 -3.45
N ARG A 114 8.67 1.15 -2.98
CA ARG A 114 9.16 2.54 -2.92
C ARG A 114 9.26 3.17 -4.29
N LYS A 115 9.75 2.44 -5.30
CA LYS A 115 9.83 2.96 -6.67
C LYS A 115 8.45 3.16 -7.30
N ILE A 116 7.49 2.28 -7.00
CA ILE A 116 6.08 2.48 -7.36
C ILE A 116 5.52 3.76 -6.73
N TYR A 117 5.84 4.02 -5.46
CA TYR A 117 5.44 5.26 -4.79
C TYR A 117 6.06 6.51 -5.44
N GLU A 118 7.33 6.46 -5.85
CA GLU A 118 7.95 7.55 -6.62
C GLU A 118 7.21 7.81 -7.94
N LEU A 119 6.88 6.76 -8.71
CA LEU A 119 6.12 6.88 -9.95
C LEU A 119 4.72 7.46 -9.71
N TYR A 120 4.06 7.07 -8.62
CA TYR A 120 2.78 7.63 -8.20
C TYR A 120 2.91 9.12 -7.89
N ALA A 121 3.93 9.50 -7.12
CA ALA A 121 4.18 10.90 -6.82
C ALA A 121 4.39 11.72 -8.11
N ASP A 122 5.23 11.23 -9.03
CA ASP A 122 5.56 11.96 -10.25
C ASP A 122 4.42 12.08 -11.26
N PHE A 123 3.66 11.01 -11.49
CA PHE A 123 2.64 11.00 -12.54
C PHE A 123 1.22 11.31 -12.05
N VAL A 124 0.91 10.99 -10.79
CA VAL A 124 -0.44 11.15 -10.25
C VAL A 124 -0.52 12.43 -9.43
N THR A 125 0.35 12.61 -8.45
CA THR A 125 0.23 13.76 -7.52
C THR A 125 0.62 15.09 -8.15
N LYS A 126 1.49 15.09 -9.16
CA LYS A 126 1.86 16.29 -9.93
C LYS A 126 0.90 16.59 -11.08
N ASN A 127 -0.10 15.74 -11.35
CA ASN A 127 -1.08 15.99 -12.39
C ASN A 127 -2.14 17.00 -11.90
N PRO A 128 -2.21 18.23 -12.46
CA PRO A 128 -3.14 19.25 -11.99
C PRO A 128 -4.61 18.90 -12.21
N PHE A 129 -4.90 17.92 -13.06
CA PHE A 129 -6.26 17.45 -13.34
C PHE A 129 -6.68 16.26 -12.46
N TYR A 130 -5.78 15.75 -11.63
CA TYR A 130 -6.10 14.64 -10.72
C TYR A 130 -6.69 15.18 -9.41
N THR A 131 -7.90 14.75 -9.09
CA THR A 131 -8.52 14.99 -7.79
C THR A 131 -8.10 13.90 -6.82
N VAL A 132 -7.52 14.30 -5.68
CA VAL A 132 -7.09 13.38 -4.62
C VAL A 132 -8.26 12.53 -4.11
N GLU A 133 -7.96 11.32 -3.66
CA GLU A 133 -8.93 10.32 -3.18
C GLU A 133 -9.88 9.74 -4.26
N MET A 134 -9.83 10.22 -5.50
CA MET A 134 -10.61 9.68 -6.63
C MET A 134 -9.84 8.61 -7.40
N PRO A 135 -10.53 7.75 -8.19
CA PRO A 135 -9.87 6.74 -9.02
C PRO A 135 -8.81 7.33 -9.95
N ILE A 136 -7.63 6.72 -9.97
CA ILE A 136 -6.48 7.15 -10.76
C ILE A 136 -6.68 6.67 -12.21
N ARG A 137 -6.85 7.62 -13.13
CA ARG A 137 -6.92 7.38 -14.57
C ARG A 137 -5.79 8.14 -15.26
N CYS A 138 -4.59 7.59 -15.21
CA CYS A 138 -3.39 8.23 -15.75
C CYS A 138 -2.58 7.23 -16.57
N GLU A 139 -2.70 7.29 -17.89
CA GLU A 139 -2.02 6.32 -18.76
C GLU A 139 -0.49 6.39 -18.66
N LYS A 140 0.08 7.57 -18.37
CA LYS A 140 1.53 7.71 -18.16
C LYS A 140 1.99 6.90 -16.95
N PHE A 141 1.18 6.89 -15.89
CA PHE A 141 1.42 6.08 -14.71
C PHE A 141 1.32 4.59 -15.05
N ASP A 142 0.26 4.17 -15.76
CA ASP A 142 0.07 2.77 -16.16
C ASP A 142 1.25 2.24 -16.98
N ARG A 143 1.66 2.99 -18.01
CA ARG A 143 2.81 2.62 -18.85
C ARG A 143 4.12 2.59 -18.06
N GLY A 144 4.32 3.56 -17.16
CA GLY A 144 5.50 3.61 -16.30
C GLY A 144 5.58 2.42 -15.34
N LEU A 145 4.45 2.02 -14.75
CA LEU A 145 4.35 0.83 -13.91
C LEU A 145 4.63 -0.45 -14.70
N ASP A 146 3.99 -0.63 -15.84
CA ASP A 146 4.17 -1.83 -16.65
C ASP A 146 5.62 -2.00 -17.09
N ALA A 147 6.26 -0.91 -17.56
CA ALA A 147 7.66 -0.93 -17.97
C ALA A 147 8.59 -1.27 -16.78
N PHE A 148 8.34 -0.66 -15.62
CA PHE A 148 9.13 -0.90 -14.41
C PHE A 148 8.98 -2.34 -13.91
N VAL A 149 7.75 -2.83 -13.75
CA VAL A 149 7.47 -4.17 -13.21
C VAL A 149 7.98 -5.25 -14.15
N ARG A 150 7.80 -5.11 -15.47
CA ARG A 150 8.35 -6.07 -16.46
C ARG A 150 9.88 -6.15 -16.42
N SER A 151 10.57 -5.07 -16.08
CA SER A 151 12.04 -5.08 -15.98
C SER A 151 12.59 -5.76 -14.71
N ARG A 152 11.72 -6.05 -13.72
CA ARG A 152 12.09 -6.54 -12.38
C ARG A 152 11.40 -7.86 -11.98
N ALA A 153 10.47 -8.36 -12.79
CA ALA A 153 9.83 -9.67 -12.66
C ALA A 153 10.63 -10.76 -13.39
#